data_AF-A0A2K9JTT8-F1
#
_entry.id   AF-A0A2K9JTT8-F1
#
_cell.length_a   1.000
_cell.length_b   1.000
_cell.length_c   1.000
_cell.angle_alpha   90.00
_cell.angle_beta   90.00
_cell.angle_gamma   90.00
#
_symmetry.space_group_name_H-M   'P 1'
#
loop_
_entity.id
_entity.type
_entity.pdbx_description
1 polymer ?
#
loop_
_entity_poly.entity_id
_entity_poly.type
_entity_poly.pdbx_seq_one_letter_code
_entity_poly.pdbx_strand_id
1 'polypeptide(L)'
;MENTAVKIPIPIKMLCLFKSSLISANSLCLSIIALHLVISFLCNDFTILSAGGGLLCAISLILFLSYNVPTTEEDYLKYLKTMYPLNHEQGVLGERVTEERRIELENPRIVKGNLLLSVQSYYLVWSVIGTLIWSYAGYL
;
A
#
# COMPACT_ATOMS: atom_id res chain seq x y z
N MET A 1 -20.12 5.58 30.35
CA MET A 1 -19.46 5.12 29.10
C MET A 1 -18.26 6.03 28.88
N GLU A 2 -17.11 5.64 29.43
CA GLU A 2 -15.87 6.38 29.21
C GLU A 2 -15.41 6.13 27.76
N ASN A 3 -15.34 7.19 26.97
CA ASN A 3 -14.63 7.19 25.70
C ASN A 3 -13.16 6.92 26.01
N THR A 4 -12.73 5.66 25.93
CA THR A 4 -11.32 5.30 25.85
C THR A 4 -10.80 5.77 24.50
N ALA A 5 -10.44 7.06 24.45
CA ALA A 5 -9.70 7.64 23.34
C ALA A 5 -8.39 6.86 23.22
N VAL A 6 -8.37 5.90 22.29
CA VAL A 6 -7.16 5.16 21.94
C VAL A 6 -6.19 6.18 21.36
N LYS A 7 -5.24 6.65 22.19
CA LYS A 7 -4.21 7.60 21.73
C LYS A 7 -3.43 6.93 20.61
N ILE A 8 -3.60 7.44 19.39
CA ILE A 8 -2.81 7.03 18.22
C ILE A 8 -1.34 7.14 18.59
N PRO A 9 -0.56 6.04 18.51
CA PRO A 9 0.86 6.14 18.68
C PRO A 9 1.42 7.03 17.55
N ILE A 10 2.17 8.05 17.94
CA ILE A 10 2.92 8.99 17.08
C ILE A 10 3.53 8.33 15.81
N PRO A 11 4.09 7.09 15.85
CA PRO A 11 4.57 6.42 14.64
C PRO A 11 3.54 6.25 13.52
N ILE A 12 2.25 6.04 13.81
CA ILE A 12 1.21 5.83 12.79
C ILE A 12 0.93 7.13 12.03
N LYS A 13 0.93 8.28 12.73
CA LYS A 13 0.73 9.60 12.12
C LYS A 13 1.91 10.00 11.23
N MET A 14 3.14 9.69 11.66
CA MET A 14 4.36 9.81 10.85
C MET A 14 4.28 8.94 9.59
N LEU A 15 3.81 7.70 9.70
CA LEU A 15 3.69 6.78 8.57
C LEU A 15 2.72 7.29 7.49
N CYS A 16 1.63 7.95 7.90
CA CYS A 16 0.64 8.51 6.97
C CYS A 16 1.22 9.65 6.14
N LEU A 17 1.98 10.56 6.76
CA LEU A 17 2.71 11.61 6.05
C LEU A 17 3.77 11.02 5.09
N PHE A 18 4.46 9.98 5.55
CA PHE A 18 5.46 9.29 4.74
C PHE A 18 4.83 8.63 3.51
N LYS A 19 3.64 8.04 3.65
CA LYS A 19 2.89 7.41 2.55
C LYS A 19 2.46 8.41 1.48
N SER A 20 1.98 9.59 1.87
CA SER A 20 1.63 10.65 0.91
C SER A 20 2.86 11.14 0.13
N SER A 21 3.98 11.34 0.83
CA SER A 21 5.26 11.70 0.22
C SER A 21 5.82 10.61 -0.72
N LEU A 22 5.63 9.34 -0.37
CA LEU A 22 6.02 8.21 -1.21
C LEU A 22 5.21 8.14 -2.50
N ILE A 23 3.89 8.39 -2.44
CA ILE A 23 3.02 8.37 -3.63
C ILE A 23 3.44 9.48 -4.60
N SER A 24 3.69 10.69 -4.12
CA SER A 24 4.18 11.78 -4.97
C SER A 24 5.57 11.49 -5.53
N ALA A 25 6.47 10.93 -4.73
CA ALA A 25 7.79 10.49 -5.19
C ALA A 25 7.70 9.44 -6.30
N ASN A 26 6.79 8.47 -6.20
CA ASN A 26 6.60 7.46 -7.24
C ASN A 26 6.08 8.07 -8.54
N SER A 27 5.12 9.00 -8.46
CA SER A 27 4.62 9.72 -9.64
C SER A 27 5.72 10.54 -10.33
N LEU A 28 6.55 11.23 -9.54
CA LEU A 28 7.69 11.98 -10.06
C LEU A 28 8.73 11.04 -10.70
N CYS A 29 9.04 9.92 -10.04
CA CYS A 29 9.95 8.91 -10.55
C CYS A 29 9.51 8.37 -11.92
N LEU A 30 8.22 8.03 -12.07
CA LEU A 30 7.64 7.60 -13.34
C LEU A 30 7.79 8.65 -14.45
N SER A 31 7.53 9.92 -14.15
CA SER A 31 7.69 11.01 -15.14
C SER A 31 9.15 11.21 -15.57
N ILE A 32 10.08 11.11 -14.61
CA ILE A 32 11.52 11.23 -14.86
C ILE A 32 12.01 10.05 -15.71
N ILE A 33 11.56 8.83 -15.42
CA ILE A 33 11.90 7.63 -16.21
C ILE A 33 11.36 7.73 -17.63
N ALA A 34 10.13 8.24 -17.81
CA ALA A 34 9.57 8.45 -19.14
C ALA A 34 10.41 9.42 -19.97
N LEU A 35 10.90 10.50 -19.35
CA LEU A 35 11.78 11.47 -20.00
C LEU A 35 13.16 10.87 -20.31
N HIS A 36 13.75 10.13 -19.37
CA HIS A 36 15.02 9.44 -19.60
C HIS A 36 14.94 8.36 -20.68
N LEU A 37 13.80 7.67 -20.81
CA LEU A 37 13.60 6.70 -21.88
C LEU A 37 13.75 7.37 -23.25
N VAL A 38 13.16 8.55 -23.45
CA VAL A 38 13.29 9.31 -24.71
C VAL A 38 14.74 9.75 -24.95
N ILE A 39 15.41 10.27 -23.92
CA ILE A 39 16.81 10.71 -24.04
C ILE A 39 17.73 9.53 -24.34
N SER A 40 17.54 8.40 -23.67
CA SER A 40 18.35 7.19 -23.88
C SER A 40 18.22 6.65 -25.31
N PHE A 41 17.04 6.70 -25.91
CA PHE A 41 16.86 6.35 -27.33
C PHE A 41 17.57 7.31 -28.29
N LEU A 42 17.69 8.60 -27.95
CA LEU A 42 18.38 9.58 -28.78
C LEU A 42 19.90 9.49 -28.65
N CYS A 43 20.40 9.20 -27.45
CA CYS A 43 21.82 9.17 -27.14
C CYS A 43 22.45 7.78 -27.23
N ASN A 44 21.66 6.72 -27.42
CA ASN A 44 22.09 5.30 -27.32
C ASN A 44 22.83 4.99 -26.01
N ASP A 45 22.43 5.64 -24.92
CA ASP A 45 22.99 5.41 -23.58
C ASP A 45 21.85 5.11 -22.61
N PHE A 46 21.82 3.88 -22.11
CA PHE A 46 20.77 3.37 -21.24
C PHE A 46 21.21 3.25 -19.76
N THR A 47 22.41 3.72 -19.43
CA THR A 47 22.98 3.63 -18.07
C THR A 47 22.13 4.39 -17.05
N ILE A 48 21.65 5.58 -17.43
CA ILE A 48 20.77 6.41 -16.60
C ILE A 48 19.38 5.78 -16.45
N LEU A 49 18.88 5.15 -17.51
CA LEU A 49 17.59 4.46 -17.50
C LEU A 49 17.62 3.24 -16.56
N SER A 50 18.73 2.48 -16.55
CA SER A 50 18.97 1.39 -15.60
C SER A 50 18.92 1.89 -14.16
N ALA A 51 19.65 2.96 -13.83
CA ALA A 51 19.62 3.55 -12.49
C ALA A 51 18.21 4.02 -12.08
N GLY A 52 17.46 4.62 -13.03
CA GLY A 52 16.07 5.01 -12.82
C GLY A 52 15.15 3.82 -12.54
N GLY A 53 15.32 2.70 -13.26
CA GLY A 53 14.58 1.45 -13.01
C GLY A 53 14.79 0.91 -11.59
N GLY A 54 16.03 0.96 -11.09
CA GLY A 54 16.37 0.56 -9.73
C GLY A 54 15.66 1.41 -8.67
N LEU A 55 15.62 2.73 -8.90
CA LEU A 55 14.91 3.67 -8.03
C LEU A 55 13.39 3.40 -8.02
N LEU A 56 12.78 3.16 -9.18
CA LEU A 56 11.36 2.83 -9.30
C LEU A 56 11.02 1.54 -8.55
N CYS A 57 11.89 0.54 -8.66
CA CYS A 57 11.73 -0.71 -7.93
C CYS A 57 11.73 -0.48 -6.42
N ALA A 58 12.73 0.24 -5.90
CA ALA A 58 12.85 0.53 -4.48
C ALA A 58 11.63 1.30 -3.94
N ILE A 59 11.22 2.39 -4.61
CA ILE A 59 10.08 3.21 -4.19
C ILE A 59 8.77 2.41 -4.23
N SER A 60 8.54 1.66 -5.30
CA SER A 60 7.33 0.85 -5.46
C SER A 60 7.26 -0.27 -4.42
N LEU A 61 8.39 -0.88 -4.08
CA LEU A 61 8.47 -1.90 -3.04
C LEU A 61 8.21 -1.31 -1.64
N ILE A 62 8.78 -0.14 -1.34
CA ILE A 62 8.50 0.58 -0.07
C ILE A 62 7.02 0.97 0.01
N LEU A 63 6.40 1.40 -1.09
CA LEU A 63 4.97 1.67 -1.16
C LEU A 63 4.16 0.41 -0.90
N PHE A 64 4.47 -0.71 -1.56
CA PHE A 64 3.82 -1.98 -1.32
C PHE A 64 3.87 -2.39 0.16
N LEU A 65 5.03 -2.30 0.81
CA LEU A 65 5.14 -2.53 2.26
C LEU A 65 4.34 -1.52 3.08
N SER A 66 4.33 -0.25 2.71
CA SER A 66 3.59 0.81 3.42
C SER A 66 2.07 0.66 3.33
N TYR A 67 1.56 -0.04 2.32
CA TYR A 67 0.15 -0.40 2.21
C TYR A 67 -0.24 -1.63 3.04
N ASN A 68 0.72 -2.38 3.61
CA ASN A 68 0.44 -3.45 4.57
C ASN A 68 0.28 -2.95 6.01
N VAL A 69 0.79 -1.75 6.31
CA VAL A 69 0.73 -1.19 7.67
C VAL A 69 -0.56 -0.39 7.84
N PRO A 70 -1.37 -0.65 8.90
CA PRO A 70 -2.57 0.14 9.17
C PRO A 70 -2.19 1.59 9.53
N THR A 71 -2.70 2.54 8.73
CA THR A 71 -2.40 3.98 8.89
C THR A 71 -3.53 4.78 9.53
N THR A 72 -4.73 4.21 9.68
CA THR A 72 -5.90 4.87 10.28
C THR A 72 -6.30 4.18 11.59
N GLU A 73 -6.96 4.92 12.49
CA GLU A 73 -7.48 4.35 13.75
C GLU A 73 -8.46 3.21 13.51
N GLU A 74 -9.36 3.40 12.54
CA GLU A 74 -10.35 2.40 12.18
C GLU A 74 -9.68 1.12 11.63
N ASP A 75 -8.66 1.27 10.79
CA ASP A 75 -7.92 0.12 10.25
C ASP A 75 -7.04 -0.55 11.32
N TYR A 76 -6.47 0.22 12.25
CA TYR A 76 -5.69 -0.33 13.37
C TYR A 76 -6.58 -1.11 14.35
N LEU A 77 -7.74 -0.58 14.71
CA LEU A 77 -8.72 -1.27 15.54
C LEU A 77 -9.29 -2.50 14.84
N LYS A 78 -9.52 -2.43 13.53
CA LYS A 78 -9.95 -3.58 12.72
C LYS A 78 -8.86 -4.64 12.60
N TYR A 79 -7.61 -4.24 12.42
CA TYR A 79 -6.45 -5.13 12.41
C TYR A 79 -6.27 -5.81 13.77
N LEU A 80 -6.39 -5.06 14.87
CA LEU A 80 -6.40 -5.58 16.23
C LEU A 80 -7.54 -6.58 16.46
N LYS A 81 -8.77 -6.26 16.02
CA LYS A 81 -9.91 -7.19 16.09
C LYS A 81 -9.70 -8.47 15.28
N THR A 82 -8.88 -8.41 14.22
CA THR A 82 -8.58 -9.57 13.36
C THR A 82 -7.46 -10.43 13.97
N MET A 83 -6.40 -9.80 14.52
CA MET A 83 -5.26 -10.49 15.13
C MET A 83 -5.54 -10.99 16.56
N TYR A 84 -6.34 -10.24 17.31
CA TYR A 84 -6.82 -10.57 18.64
C TYR A 84 -8.33 -10.45 18.59
N PRO A 85 -9.05 -11.52 18.18
CA PRO A 85 -10.48 -11.54 18.36
C PRO A 85 -10.74 -11.42 19.87
N LEU A 86 -11.06 -10.21 20.34
CA LEU A 86 -11.57 -10.05 21.69
C LEU A 86 -12.88 -10.84 21.71
N ASN A 87 -12.83 -12.02 22.33
CA ASN A 87 -13.97 -12.90 22.59
C ASN A 87 -15.08 -12.25 23.45
N HIS A 88 -15.07 -10.92 23.62
CA HIS A 88 -16.11 -10.16 24.30
C HIS A 88 -17.40 -10.02 23.49
N GLU A 89 -17.36 -10.08 22.15
CA GLU A 89 -18.59 -10.16 21.34
C GLU A 89 -19.16 -11.61 21.29
N GLN A 90 -18.36 -12.60 21.69
CA GLN A 90 -18.80 -13.98 21.96
C GLN A 90 -19.15 -14.20 23.44
N GLY A 91 -19.67 -13.17 24.11
CA GLY A 91 -20.31 -13.38 25.41
C GLY A 91 -21.43 -14.42 25.28
N VAL A 92 -21.76 -15.11 26.37
CA VAL A 92 -22.86 -16.10 26.48
C VAL A 92 -24.24 -15.54 26.06
N LEU A 93 -24.33 -14.22 25.86
CA LEU A 93 -25.49 -13.45 25.39
C LEU A 93 -25.33 -12.88 23.96
N GLY A 94 -24.35 -13.36 23.17
CA GLY A 94 -24.11 -12.88 21.82
C GLY A 94 -25.39 -12.96 20.98
N GLU A 95 -25.93 -11.79 20.62
CA GLU A 95 -27.08 -11.65 19.74
C GLU A 95 -26.77 -12.45 18.47
N ARG A 96 -27.59 -13.46 18.16
CA ARG A 96 -27.44 -14.22 16.91
C ARG A 96 -27.63 -13.24 15.77
N VAL A 97 -26.52 -12.76 15.21
CA VAL A 97 -26.53 -11.88 14.04
C VAL A 97 -27.26 -12.62 12.93
N THR A 98 -28.46 -12.15 12.57
CA THR A 98 -29.24 -12.69 11.46
C THR A 98 -28.40 -12.62 10.18
N GLU A 99 -28.40 -13.66 9.35
CA GLU A 99 -27.49 -13.74 8.19
C GLU A 99 -27.60 -12.55 7.23
N GLU A 100 -28.77 -11.93 7.13
CA GLU A 100 -28.98 -10.71 6.34
C GLU A 100 -28.12 -9.54 6.83
N ARG A 101 -27.99 -9.35 8.15
CA ARG A 101 -27.17 -8.28 8.74
C ARG A 101 -25.67 -8.58 8.62
N ARG A 102 -25.30 -9.86 8.51
CA ARG A 102 -23.93 -10.31 8.27
C ARG A 102 -23.49 -9.96 6.84
N ILE A 103 -24.33 -10.29 5.85
CA ILE A 103 -24.09 -10.01 4.42
C ILE A 103 -24.01 -8.50 4.16
N GLU A 104 -24.85 -7.69 4.82
CA GLU A 104 -24.86 -6.23 4.68
C GLU A 104 -23.59 -5.57 5.27
N LEU A 105 -23.03 -6.13 6.35
CA LEU A 105 -21.75 -5.69 6.94
C LEU A 105 -20.52 -6.22 6.19
N GLU A 106 -20.65 -7.36 5.50
CA GLU A 106 -19.56 -8.03 4.81
C GLU A 106 -19.29 -7.46 3.41
N ASN A 107 -20.35 -7.07 2.68
CA ASN A 107 -20.25 -6.41 1.37
C ASN A 107 -19.33 -5.18 1.34
N PRO A 108 -19.48 -4.16 2.21
CA PRO A 108 -18.59 -3.00 2.21
C PRO A 108 -17.15 -3.35 2.61
N ARG A 109 -16.95 -4.44 3.37
CA ARG A 109 -15.60 -4.93 3.73
C ARG A 109 -14.91 -5.58 2.54
N ILE A 110 -15.63 -6.39 1.77
CA ILE A 110 -15.11 -7.04 0.56
C ILE A 110 -14.75 -5.98 -0.50
N VAL A 111 -15.62 -4.99 -0.71
CA VAL A 111 -15.35 -3.89 -1.66
C VAL A 111 -14.09 -3.09 -1.26
N LYS A 112 -13.97 -2.69 0.01
CA LYS A 112 -12.76 -1.99 0.51
C LYS A 112 -11.52 -2.89 0.43
N GLY A 113 -11.66 -4.18 0.73
CA GLY A 113 -10.58 -5.17 0.65
C GLY A 113 -10.05 -5.32 -0.78
N ASN A 114 -10.96 -5.46 -1.75
CA ASN A 114 -10.60 -5.57 -3.17
C ASN A 114 -9.92 -4.30 -3.70
N LEU A 115 -10.38 -3.11 -3.27
CA LEU A 115 -9.74 -1.86 -3.65
C LEU A 115 -8.31 -1.77 -3.11
N LEU A 116 -8.10 -2.11 -1.83
CA LEU A 116 -6.76 -2.12 -1.23
C LEU A 116 -5.84 -3.14 -1.91
N LEU A 117 -6.33 -4.36 -2.16
CA LEU A 117 -5.61 -5.40 -2.89
C LEU A 117 -5.23 -4.96 -4.29
N SER A 118 -6.15 -4.30 -5.02
CA SER A 118 -5.88 -3.77 -6.36
C SER A 118 -4.79 -2.72 -6.36
N VAL A 119 -4.76 -1.84 -5.35
CA VAL A 119 -3.72 -0.81 -5.19
C VAL A 119 -2.38 -1.45 -4.83
N GLN A 120 -2.37 -2.47 -3.96
CA GLN A 120 -1.15 -3.20 -3.61
C GLN A 120 -0.56 -3.94 -4.81
N SER A 121 -1.39 -4.65 -5.58
CA SER A 121 -0.95 -5.37 -6.78
C SER A 121 -0.35 -4.43 -7.82
N TYR A 122 -0.87 -3.21 -7.92
CA TYR A 122 -0.33 -2.19 -8.83
C TYR A 122 1.13 -1.84 -8.53
N TYR A 123 1.46 -1.56 -7.25
CA TYR A 123 2.85 -1.24 -6.87
C TYR A 123 3.78 -2.44 -6.99
N LEU A 124 3.27 -3.66 -6.76
CA LEU A 124 4.06 -4.88 -6.97
C LEU A 124 4.43 -5.05 -8.45
N VAL A 125 3.48 -4.84 -9.37
CA VAL A 125 3.75 -4.87 -10.81
C VAL A 125 4.80 -3.83 -11.21
N TRP A 126 4.69 -2.60 -10.69
CA TRP A 126 5.68 -1.55 -10.95
C TRP A 126 7.07 -1.88 -10.40
N SER A 127 7.15 -2.54 -9.26
CA SER A 127 8.43 -3.02 -8.72
C SER A 127 9.07 -4.04 -9.66
N VAL A 128 8.29 -4.99 -10.20
CA VAL A 128 8.79 -5.97 -11.18
C VAL A 128 9.27 -5.28 -12.46
N ILE A 129 8.48 -4.33 -13.00
CA ILE A 129 8.87 -3.55 -14.19
C ILE A 129 10.17 -2.77 -13.94
N GLY A 130 10.28 -2.09 -12.79
CA GLY A 130 11.50 -1.38 -12.41
C GLY A 130 12.72 -2.30 -12.33
N THR A 131 12.54 -3.51 -11.80
CA THR A 131 13.60 -4.52 -11.72
C THR A 131 14.05 -4.98 -13.12
N LEU A 132 13.10 -5.17 -14.05
CA LEU A 132 13.41 -5.50 -15.43
C LEU A 132 14.18 -4.36 -16.11
N ILE A 133 13.73 -3.12 -15.95
CA ILE A 133 14.44 -1.95 -16.51
C ILE A 133 15.85 -1.87 -15.92
N TRP A 134 16.00 -2.02 -14.60
CA TRP A 134 17.30 -1.96 -13.94
C TRP A 134 18.27 -3.03 -14.47
N SER A 135 17.81 -4.28 -14.56
CA SER A 135 18.63 -5.41 -14.96
C SER A 135 18.96 -5.43 -16.45
N TYR A 136 18.03 -5.05 -17.33
CA TYR A 136 18.20 -5.18 -18.78
C TYR A 136 18.68 -3.90 -19.47
N ALA A 137 18.35 -2.71 -18.95
CA ALA A 137 18.76 -1.46 -19.61
C ALA A 137 20.29 -1.26 -19.59
N GLY A 138 21.02 -1.85 -18.65
CA GLY A 138 22.49 -1.77 -18.65
C GLY A 138 23.19 -2.60 -19.74
N TYR A 139 22.46 -3.48 -20.43
CA TYR A 139 22.99 -4.34 -21.51
C TYR A 139 22.57 -3.90 -22.91
N LEU A 140 21.73 -2.87 -23.01
CA LEU A 140 21.27 -2.23 -24.25
C LEU A 140 22.16 -1.03 -24.58
#